data_AF-A0A140NQZ4-F1
#
_entry.id   AF-A0A140NQZ4-F1
#
_cell.length_a   1.000
_cell.length_b   1.000
_cell.length_c   1.000
_cell.angle_alpha   90.00
_cell.angle_beta   90.00
_cell.angle_gamma   90.00
#
_symmetry.space_group_name_H-M   'P 1'
#
loop_
_entity.id
_entity.type
_entity.pdbx_description
1 polymer ?
#
loop_
_entity_poly.entity_id
_entity_poly.type
_entity_poly.pdbx_seq_one_letter_code
_entity_poly.pdbx_strand_id
1 'polypeptide(L)' 'MQLQPWKPEEQLLTDFDIKLGRLAASVKNKQLTEADIKRACDTADLLILLMMRQDQNEKRS' A
#
# COMPACT_ATOMS: atom_id res chain seq x y z
N MET A 1 10.01 27.87 -5.07
CA MET A 1 9.43 27.07 -3.97
C MET A 1 10.42 27.09 -2.82
N GLN A 2 10.04 27.66 -1.67
CA GLN A 2 10.85 27.52 -0.46
C GLN A 2 10.45 26.21 0.21
N LEU A 3 11.42 25.31 0.43
CA LEU A 3 11.22 24.11 1.24
C LEU A 3 11.14 24.58 2.69
N GLN A 4 9.97 24.42 3.32
CA GLN A 4 9.84 24.74 4.74
C GLN A 4 10.62 23.70 5.56
N PRO A 5 11.39 24.13 6.59
CA PRO A 5 12.05 23.21 7.48
C PRO A 5 11.01 22.37 8.22
N TRP A 6 11.23 21.05 8.26
CA TRP A 6 10.38 20.14 9.01
C TRP A 6 10.39 20.49 10.50
N LYS A 7 9.21 20.58 11.12
CA LYS A 7 9.06 20.81 12.56
C LYS A 7 8.94 19.49 13.33
N PRO A 8 9.53 19.37 14.53
CA PRO A 8 9.50 18.13 15.33
C PRO A 8 8.11 17.56 15.63
N GLU A 9 7.08 18.40 15.61
CA GLU A 9 5.68 18.03 15.90
C GLU A 9 4.93 17.54 14.65
N GLU A 10 5.49 17.75 13.45
CA GLU A 10 4.89 17.27 12.21
C GLU A 10 5.30 15.82 11.97
N GLN A 11 4.32 14.95 11.77
CA GLN A 11 4.60 13.56 11.43
C GLN A 11 5.30 13.49 10.06
N LEU A 12 6.62 13.24 10.07
CA LEU A 12 7.45 13.18 8.86
C LEU A 12 7.03 12.06 7.91
N LEU A 13 6.59 10.94 8.47
CA LEU A 13 6.17 9.74 7.76
C LEU A 13 4.82 9.30 8.28
N THR A 14 3.84 9.23 7.39
CA THR A 14 2.54 8.66 7.70
C THR A 14 2.65 7.17 7.94
N ASP A 15 1.61 6.56 8.51
CA ASP A 15 1.52 5.11 8.63
C ASP A 15 1.62 4.39 7.28
N PHE A 16 1.21 5.06 6.19
CA PHE A 16 1.37 4.55 4.83
C PHE A 16 2.85 4.47 4.44
N ASP A 17 3.61 5.55 4.65
CA ASP A 17 5.04 5.60 4.35
C ASP A 17 5.82 4.54 5.13
N ILE A 18 5.47 4.34 6.41
CA ILE A 18 6.08 3.31 7.27
C ILE A 18 5.80 1.90 6.74
N LYS A 19 4.55 1.62 6.33
CA LYS A 19 4.18 0.32 5.75
C LYS A 19 4.90 0.08 4.42
N LEU A 20 5.01 1.11 3.58
CA LEU A 20 5.73 1.04 2.31
C LEU A 20 7.23 0.77 2.53
N GLY A 21 7.86 1.45 3.49
CA GLY A 21 9.25 1.22 3.87
C GLY A 21 9.49 -0.21 4.37
N ARG A 22 8.60 -0.75 5.21
CA ARG A 22 8.66 -2.15 5.68
C ARG A 22 8.50 -3.16 4.55
N LEU A 23 7.60 -2.90 3.61
CA LEU A 23 7.40 -3.73 2.42
C LEU A 23 8.65 -3.75 1.55
N ALA A 24 9.23 -2.58 1.26
CA ALA A 24 10.46 -2.48 0.48
C ALA A 24 11.64 -3.19 1.16
N ALA A 25 11.73 -3.12 2.50
CA ALA A 25 12.75 -3.83 3.26
C ALA A 25 12.56 -5.36 3.25
N SER A 26 11.32 -5.86 3.33
CA SER A 26 11.04 -7.30 3.38
C SER A 26 11.33 -8.01 2.06
N VAL A 27 11.33 -7.28 0.94
CA VAL A 27 11.67 -7.79 -0.39
C VAL A 27 13.10 -7.51 -0.83
N LYS A 28 13.88 -6.76 -0.02
CA LYS A 28 15.20 -6.21 -0.40
C LYS A 28 16.25 -7.26 -0.80
N ASN A 29 16.07 -8.52 -0.39
CA ASN A 29 16.96 -9.64 -0.70
C ASN A 29 16.36 -10.62 -1.73
N LYS A 30 15.20 -10.30 -2.31
CA LYS A 30 14.50 -11.17 -3.25
C LYS A 30 14.56 -10.51 -4.62
N GLN A 31 15.10 -11.19 -5.63
CA GLN A 31 14.87 -10.77 -7.01
C GLN A 31 13.39 -11.00 -7.30
N LEU A 32 12.61 -9.91 -7.31
CA LEU A 32 11.25 -9.95 -7.83
C LEU A 32 11.34 -9.96 -9.35
N THR A 33 10.74 -10.99 -9.95
CA THR A 33 10.50 -11.01 -11.38
C THR A 33 9.28 -10.15 -11.69
N GLU A 34 9.16 -9.72 -12.95
CA GLU A 34 7.96 -9.00 -13.42
C GLU A 34 6.67 -9.84 -13.22
N ALA A 35 6.79 -11.17 -13.29
CA ALA A 35 5.69 -12.08 -13.00
C ALA A 35 5.26 -12.06 -11.52
N ASP A 36 6.20 -11.90 -10.59
CA ASP A 36 5.90 -11.78 -9.15
C ASP A 36 5.14 -10.48 -8.87
N ILE A 37 5.57 -9.37 -9.49
CA ILE A 37 4.90 -8.07 -9.39
C ILE A 37 3.49 -8.17 -9.96
N LYS A 38 3.34 -8.72 -11.17
CA LYS A 38 2.04 -8.89 -11.81
C LYS A 38 1.10 -9.72 -10.94
N ARG A 39 1.59 -10.84 -10.39
CA ARG A 39 0.78 -11.70 -9.51
C ARG A 39 0.33 -10.96 -8.26
N ALA A 40 1.20 -10.14 -7.65
CA ALA A 40 0.84 -9.34 -6.49
C ALA A 40 -0.25 -8.31 -6.82
N CYS A 41 -0.14 -7.62 -7.96
CA CYS A 41 -1.16 -6.70 -8.45
C CYS A 41 -2.50 -7.41 -8.72
N ASP A 42 -2.48 -8.52 -9.47
CA ASP A 42 -3.69 -9.30 -9.78
C ASP A 42 -4.40 -9.76 -8.48
N THR A 43 -3.62 -10.13 -7.45
CA THR A 43 -4.15 -10.53 -6.13
C THR A 43 -4.76 -9.34 -5.39
N ALA A 44 -4.10 -8.18 -5.41
CA ALA A 44 -4.61 -6.97 -4.77
C ALA A 44 -5.93 -6.51 -5.41
N ASP A 45 -5.99 -6.49 -6.75
CA ASP A 45 -7.20 -6.12 -7.49
C ASP A 45 -8.37 -7.06 -7.17
N LEU A 46 -8.12 -8.38 -7.09
CA LEU A 46 -9.13 -9.34 -6.69
C LEU A 46 -9.66 -9.07 -5.28
N LEU A 47 -8.77 -8.79 -4.31
CA LEU A 47 -9.16 -8.48 -2.94
C LEU A 47 -9.99 -7.21 -2.86
N ILE A 48 -9.59 -6.15 -3.58
CA ILE A 48 -10.34 -4.89 -3.66
C ILE A 48 -11.73 -5.16 -4.25
N LEU A 49 -11.83 -5.92 -5.35
CA LEU A 49 -13.11 -6.28 -5.97
C LEU A 49 -14.02 -7.07 -5.04
N LEU A 50 -13.45 -7.99 -4.24
CA LEU A 50 -14.22 -8.76 -3.26
C LEU A 50 -14.73 -7.86 -2.14
N MET A 51 -13.88 -6.99 -1.58
CA MET A 51 -14.27 -6.05 -0.54
C MET A 51 -15.37 -5.08 -1.02
N MET A 52 -15.24 -4.56 -2.25
CA MET A 52 -16.27 -3.69 -2.84
C MET A 52 -17.60 -4.41 -3.06
N ARG A 53 -17.59 -5.68 -3.47
CA ARG A 53 -18.82 -6.48 -3.61
C ARG A 53 -19.46 -6.78 -2.25
N GLN A 54 -18.66 -7.01 -1.23
CA GLN A 54 -19.14 -7.26 0.13
C GLN A 54 -19.86 -6.02 0.70
N ASP A 55 -19.23 -4.84 0.56
CA ASP A 55 -19.82 -3.55 0.96
C ASP A 55 -21.14 -3.25 0.22
N GLN A 56 -21.23 -3.59 -1.07
CA GLN A 56 -22.46 -3.44 -1.85
C GLN A 56 -23.58 -4.38 -1.38
N ASN A 57 -23.25 -5.56 -0.89
CA ASN A 57 -24.24 -6.54 -0.41
C ASN A 57 -24.75 -6.17 1.00
N GLU A 58 -23.86 -5.67 1.87
CA GLU A 58 -24.23 -5.15 3.19
C GLU A 58 -25.12 -3.90 3.11
N LYS A 59 -24.85 -2.99 2.17
CA LYS A 59 -25.69 -1.78 1.95
C LYS A 59 -27.09 -2.05 1.40
N ARG A 60 -27.36 -3.27 0.93
CA ARG A 60 -28.65 -3.66 0.32
C ARG A 60 -29.57 -4.43 1.27
N SER A 61 -29.11 -4.73 2.49
CA SER A 61 -29.87 -5.44 3.54
C SER A 61 -30.47 -4.50 4.56
#